data_AF-A0A533YXB6-F1
#
_entry.id   AF-A0A533YXB6-F1
#
_cell.length_a   1.000
_cell.length_b   1.000
_cell.length_c   1.000
_cell.angle_alpha   90.00
_cell.angle_beta   90.00
_cell.angle_gamma   90.00
#
_symmetry.space_group_name_H-M   'P 1'
#
loop_
_entity.id
_entity.type
_entity.pdbx_description
1 polymer ?
#
loop_
_entity_poly.entity_id
_entity_poly.type
_entity_poly.pdbx_seq_one_letter_code
_entity_poly.pdbx_strand_id
1 'polypeptide(L)'
;MADEDIPKMLDKVKATVERAGGIIEHLSNWGKRKLAYEIKQEKKGIYVQLNYRGNGAVVAELERLFRLDDAALKYLTVKIEDTKLSPAATEPAKEPEHGGVQ
;
A
#
# COMPACT_ATOMS: atom_id res chain seq x y z
N MET A 1 -2.19 -6.30 13.49
CA MET A 1 -3.12 -5.14 13.48
C MET A 1 -4.54 -5.65 13.28
N ALA A 2 -5.52 -5.16 14.06
CA ALA A 2 -6.93 -5.48 13.83
C ALA A 2 -7.43 -4.76 12.57
N ASP A 3 -8.44 -5.28 11.86
CA ASP A 3 -9.00 -4.62 10.66
C ASP A 3 -9.49 -3.19 10.96
N GLU A 4 -9.88 -2.93 12.20
CA GLU A 4 -10.43 -1.65 12.66
C GLU A 4 -9.40 -0.51 12.70
N ASP A 5 -8.09 -0.82 12.77
CA ASP A 5 -7.05 0.20 12.82
C ASP A 5 -6.56 0.63 11.42
N ILE A 6 -6.92 -0.13 10.39
CA ILE A 6 -6.60 0.18 9.00
C ILE A 6 -7.16 1.52 8.52
N PRO A 7 -8.45 1.84 8.71
CA PRO A 7 -8.98 3.15 8.29
C PRO A 7 -8.20 4.30 8.94
N LYS A 8 -7.84 4.21 10.22
CA LYS A 8 -7.03 5.24 10.90
C LYS A 8 -5.66 5.41 10.24
N MET A 9 -5.01 4.31 9.88
CA MET A 9 -3.73 4.35 9.18
C MET A 9 -3.87 4.96 7.78
N LEU A 10 -4.94 4.63 7.05
CA LEU A 10 -5.25 5.23 5.75
C LEU A 10 -5.46 6.74 5.86
N ASP A 11 -6.18 7.21 6.88
CA ASP A 11 -6.38 8.64 7.10
C ASP A 11 -5.08 9.36 7.49
N LYS A 12 -4.19 8.72 8.26
CA LYS A 12 -2.84 9.24 8.54
C LYS A 12 -1.99 9.36 7.27
N VAL A 13 -2.06 8.37 6.38
CA VAL A 13 -1.39 8.41 5.08
C VAL A 13 -1.95 9.54 4.22
N LYS A 14 -3.28 9.68 4.13
CA LYS A 14 -3.93 10.76 3.36
C LYS A 14 -3.48 12.14 3.86
N ALA A 15 -3.59 12.38 5.16
CA ALA A 15 -3.20 13.64 5.77
C ALA A 15 -1.71 13.97 5.56
N THR A 16 -0.85 12.95 5.48
CA THR A 16 0.58 13.13 5.20
C THR A 16 0.81 13.57 3.77
N VAL A 17 0.12 12.96 2.80
CA VAL A 17 0.19 13.34 1.38
C VAL A 17 -0.29 14.78 1.20
N GLU A 18 -1.44 15.12 1.76
CA GLU A 18 -2.02 16.46 1.65
C GLU A 18 -1.12 17.53 2.30
N ARG A 19 -0.56 17.26 3.48
CA ARG A 19 0.36 18.17 4.17
C ARG A 19 1.64 18.41 3.38
N ALA A 20 2.12 17.41 2.66
CA ALA A 20 3.29 17.51 1.79
C ALA A 20 2.98 18.16 0.43
N GLY A 21 1.73 18.57 0.18
CA GLY A 21 1.29 19.22 -1.05
C GLY A 21 1.02 18.26 -2.21
N GLY A 22 0.82 16.97 -1.93
CA GLY A 22 0.41 15.97 -2.91
C GLY A 22 -1.11 15.89 -3.08
N ILE A 23 -1.55 15.35 -4.22
CA ILE A 23 -2.95 15.11 -4.56
C ILE A 23 -3.17 13.59 -4.63
N ILE A 24 -4.19 13.09 -3.97
CA ILE A 24 -4.54 11.67 -3.99
C ILE A 24 -5.53 11.42 -5.12
N GLU A 25 -5.15 10.57 -6.07
CA GLU A 25 -5.98 10.21 -7.22
C GLU A 25 -6.84 8.98 -6.93
N HIS A 26 -6.26 8.01 -6.22
CA HIS A 26 -6.93 6.76 -5.91
C HIS A 26 -6.36 6.15 -4.63
N LEU A 27 -7.25 5.62 -3.79
CA LEU A 27 -6.87 4.83 -2.63
C LEU A 27 -7.80 3.63 -2.57
N SER A 28 -7.23 2.42 -2.65
CA SER A 28 -7.97 1.17 -2.59
C SER A 28 -7.35 0.22 -1.57
N ASN A 29 -8.19 -0.32 -0.69
CA ASN A 29 -7.81 -1.36 0.25
C ASN A 29 -8.17 -2.72 -0.34
N TRP A 30 -7.17 -3.54 -0.63
CA TRP A 30 -7.34 -4.88 -1.18
C TRP A 30 -7.60 -5.93 -0.10
N GLY A 31 -7.57 -5.53 1.17
CA GLY A 31 -7.85 -6.39 2.32
C GLY A 31 -6.70 -7.34 2.68
N LYS A 32 -7.02 -8.33 3.52
CA LYS A 32 -6.06 -9.32 4.01
C LYS A 32 -5.72 -10.35 2.94
N ARG A 33 -4.43 -10.58 2.74
CA ARG A 33 -3.88 -11.63 1.87
C ARG A 33 -2.78 -12.40 2.58
N LYS A 34 -2.59 -13.66 2.19
CA LYS A 34 -1.51 -14.52 2.70
C LYS A 34 -0.20 -14.12 2.03
N LEU A 35 0.86 -13.97 2.82
CA LEU A 35 2.21 -13.73 2.31
C LEU A 35 2.83 -15.04 1.83
N ALA A 36 3.68 -14.98 0.80
CA ALA A 36 4.40 -16.15 0.31
C ALA A 36 5.39 -16.71 1.36
N TYR A 37 5.95 -15.83 2.18
CA TYR A 37 6.84 -16.14 3.29
C TYR A 37 6.57 -15.19 4.45
N GLU A 38 7.04 -15.55 5.62
CA GLU A 38 6.85 -14.77 6.85
C GLU A 38 7.71 -13.49 6.82
N ILE A 39 7.09 -12.35 7.13
CA ILE A 39 7.77 -11.05 7.23
C ILE A 39 7.49 -10.52 8.63
N LYS A 40 8.54 -10.22 9.40
CA LYS A 40 8.41 -9.79 10.81
C LYS A 40 7.47 -10.70 11.64
N GLN A 41 7.56 -12.02 11.47
CA GLN A 41 6.70 -13.02 12.13
C GLN A 41 5.22 -13.03 11.70
N GLU A 42 4.84 -12.21 10.71
CA GLU A 42 3.48 -12.19 10.17
C GLU A 42 3.39 -13.03 8.89
N LYS A 43 2.36 -13.88 8.80
CA LYS A 43 2.04 -14.72 7.62
C LYS A 43 0.94 -14.15 6.74
N LYS A 44 0.26 -13.09 7.20
CA LYS A 44 -0.83 -12.41 6.53
C LYS A 44 -0.58 -10.91 6.61
N GLY A 45 -0.93 -10.17 5.57
CA GLY A 45 -0.79 -8.72 5.52
C GLY A 45 -1.98 -8.09 4.82
N ILE A 46 -2.21 -6.80 5.07
CA ILE A 46 -3.24 -6.02 4.40
C ILE A 46 -2.57 -5.21 3.29
N TYR A 47 -3.12 -5.31 2.08
CA TYR A 47 -2.57 -4.64 0.91
C TYR A 47 -3.37 -3.39 0.63
N VAL A 48 -2.67 -2.27 0.46
CA VAL A 48 -3.26 -0.97 0.14
C VAL A 48 -2.56 -0.42 -1.10
N GLN A 49 -3.36 0.01 -2.07
CA GLN A 49 -2.90 0.73 -3.23
C GLN A 49 -3.19 2.22 -3.06
N LEU A 50 -2.16 3.05 -3.25
CA LEU A 50 -2.26 4.50 -3.22
C LEU A 50 -1.68 5.07 -4.51
N ASN A 51 -2.51 5.75 -5.29
CA ASN A 51 -2.10 6.54 -6.43
C ASN A 51 -2.19 8.01 -6.04
N TYR A 52 -1.07 8.72 -6.18
CA TYR A 52 -0.99 10.13 -5.84
C TYR A 52 -0.08 10.86 -6.83
N ARG A 53 -0.35 12.15 -7.01
CA ARG A 53 0.51 13.10 -7.71
C ARG A 53 1.24 13.93 -6.68
N GLY A 54 2.54 14.11 -6.86
CA GLY A 54 3.34 14.87 -5.92
C GLY A 54 4.80 14.96 -6.35
N ASN A 55 5.56 15.79 -5.65
CA ASN A 55 7.01 15.87 -5.83
C ASN A 55 7.73 14.81 -4.95
N GLY A 56 9.05 14.79 -5.01
CA GLY A 56 9.87 13.88 -4.19
C GLY A 56 9.73 14.09 -2.67
N ALA A 57 9.27 15.25 -2.20
CA ALA A 57 9.07 15.49 -0.78
C ALA A 57 7.89 14.67 -0.22
N VAL A 58 6.83 14.48 -1.01
CA VAL A 58 5.71 13.60 -0.65
C VAL A 58 6.18 12.16 -0.46
N VAL A 59 7.04 11.68 -1.36
CA VAL A 59 7.64 10.33 -1.28
C VAL A 59 8.45 10.20 0.01
N ALA A 60 9.34 11.16 0.28
CA ALA A 60 10.20 11.14 1.46
C ALA A 60 9.39 11.12 2.79
N GLU A 61 8.32 11.91 2.88
CA GLU A 61 7.47 11.93 4.07
C GLU A 61 6.67 10.63 4.25
N LEU A 62 6.17 10.04 3.16
CA LEU A 62 5.50 8.74 3.21
C LEU A 62 6.46 7.63 3.64
N GLU A 63 7.66 7.56 3.06
CA GLU A 63 8.66 6.57 3.48
C GLU A 63 9.07 6.75 4.94
N ARG A 64 9.22 8.00 5.39
CA ARG A 64 9.51 8.29 6.80
C ARG A 64 8.39 7.82 7.71
N LEU A 65 7.13 8.05 7.34
CA LEU A 65 5.97 7.56 8.05
C LEU A 65 5.98 6.02 8.14
N PHE A 66 6.16 5.32 7.02
CA PHE A 66 6.17 3.85 6.99
C PHE A 66 7.36 3.23 7.71
N ARG A 67 8.50 3.92 7.78
CA ARG A 67 9.65 3.46 8.58
C ARG A 67 9.41 3.61 10.08
N LEU A 68 8.68 4.63 10.50
CA LEU A 68 8.38 4.89 11.90
C LEU A 68 7.21 4.04 12.42
N ASP A 69 6.32 3.63 11.52
CA ASP A 69 5.13 2.86 11.84
C ASP A 69 5.42 1.36 11.70
N ASP A 70 5.60 0.66 12.83
CA ASP A 70 5.96 -0.77 12.84
C ASP A 70 4.91 -1.68 12.19
N ALA A 71 3.66 -1.18 12.05
CA ALA A 71 2.59 -1.87 11.35
C ALA A 71 2.83 -2.02 9.85
N ALA A 72 3.69 -1.18 9.25
CA ALA A 72 4.09 -1.32 7.86
C ALA A 72 5.13 -2.44 7.72
N LEU A 73 4.71 -3.60 7.20
CA LEU A 73 5.61 -4.73 6.93
C LEU A 73 6.56 -4.44 5.76
N LYS A 74 6.01 -3.90 4.68
CA LYS A 74 6.73 -3.58 3.45
C LYS A 74 5.98 -2.51 2.68
N TYR A 75 6.72 -1.61 2.04
CA TYR A 75 6.16 -0.60 1.16
C TYR A 75 7.00 -0.54 -0.13
N LEU A 76 6.37 -0.14 -1.22
CA LEU A 76 7.03 0.03 -2.52
C LEU A 76 6.44 1.28 -3.17
N THR A 77 7.31 2.22 -3.52
CA THR A 77 6.92 3.41 -4.27
C THR A 77 7.49 3.32 -5.66
N VAL A 78 6.64 3.43 -6.67
CA VAL A 78 7.02 3.37 -8.09
C VAL A 78 6.59 4.67 -8.74
N LYS A 79 7.51 5.34 -9.44
CA LYS A 79 7.17 6.48 -10.29
C LYS A 79 6.52 5.96 -11.56
N ILE A 80 5.28 6.37 -11.80
CA ILE A 80 4.52 6.01 -13.00
C ILE A 80 4.57 7.19 -13.97
N GLU A 81 4.77 6.91 -15.26
CA GLU A 81 4.65 7.92 -16.32
C GLU A 81 3.17 8.19 -16.63
N ASP A 82 2.81 9.44 -16.93
CA ASP A 82 1.42 9.93 -17.09
C ASP A 82 0.53 9.06 -18.01
N THR A 83 1.14 8.37 -18.99
CA THR A 83 0.44 7.48 -19.94
C THR A 83 -0.17 6.21 -19.31
N LYS A 84 0.25 5.79 -18.12
CA LYS A 84 -0.09 4.46 -17.59
C LYS A 84 -1.13 4.43 -16.47
N LEU A 85 -1.73 5.56 -16.10
CA LEU A 85 -2.83 5.61 -15.13
C LEU A 85 -4.17 5.24 -15.80
N SER A 86 -4.28 4.02 -16.35
CA SER A 86 -5.56 3.46 -16.77
C SER A 86 -6.23 2.76 -15.56
N PRO A 87 -7.53 3.01 -15.28
CA PRO A 87 -8.24 2.41 -14.14
C PRO A 87 -8.48 0.89 -14.26
N ALA A 88 -7.91 0.21 -15.27
CA ALA A 88 -8.24 -1.18 -15.62
C ALA A 88 -7.44 -2.26 -14.87
N ALA A 89 -6.56 -1.95 -13.92
CA ALA A 89 -5.79 -2.96 -13.18
C ALA A 89 -6.38 -3.32 -11.80
N THR A 90 -7.64 -2.98 -11.52
CA THR A 90 -8.42 -3.61 -10.44
C THR A 90 -9.07 -4.89 -10.96
N GLU A 91 -8.25 -5.80 -11.48
CA GLU A 91 -8.61 -7.21 -11.48
C GLU A 91 -7.81 -7.82 -10.34
N PRO A 92 -8.45 -8.43 -9.32
CA PRO A 92 -7.72 -9.27 -8.40
C PRO A 92 -7.10 -10.38 -9.26
N ALA A 93 -5.79 -10.28 -9.50
CA ALA A 93 -5.01 -11.32 -10.14
C ALA A 93 -5.40 -12.64 -9.46
N LYS A 94 -6.06 -13.49 -10.25
CA LYS A 94 -6.57 -14.79 -9.84
C LYS A 94 -5.42 -15.51 -9.14
N GLU A 95 -5.75 -15.99 -7.95
CA GLU A 95 -4.89 -16.79 -7.10
C GLU A 95 -4.17 -17.84 -7.96
N PRO A 96 -2.82 -17.82 -8.08
CA PRO A 96 -2.15 -18.98 -8.60
C PRO A 96 -2.22 -20.01 -7.48
N GLU A 97 -3.04 -21.01 -7.71
CA GLU A 97 -3.15 -22.25 -6.95
C GLU A 97 -1.74 -22.86 -6.84
N HIS A 98 -0.95 -22.41 -5.85
CA HIS A 98 0.34 -23.02 -5.56
C HIS A 98 0.03 -24.27 -4.76
N GLY A 99 -0.19 -25.33 -5.55
CA GLY A 99 -0.41 -26.69 -5.11
C GLY A 99 0.56 -27.06 -4.00
N GLY A 100 0.02 -27.75 -3.01
CA GLY A 100 0.80 -28.41 -2.00
C GLY A 100 1.91 -29.22 -2.66
N VAL A 101 3.15 -28.86 -2.36
CA VAL A 101 4.24 -29.79 -2.52
C VAL A 101 4.14 -30.73 -1.32
N GLN A 102 3.80 -31.97 -1.64
CA GLN A 102 3.84 -33.13 -0.76
C GLN A 102 5.25 -33.35 -0.22
#